data_AF-A0A938XYD4-F1
#
_entry.id   AF-A0A938XYD4-F1
#
_cell.length_a   1.000
_cell.length_b   1.000
_cell.length_c   1.000
_cell.angle_alpha   90.00
_cell.angle_beta   90.00
_cell.angle_gamma   90.00
#
_symmetry.space_group_name_H-M   'P 1'
#
loop_
_entity.id
_entity.type
_entity.pdbx_description
1 polymer ?
#
loop_
_entity_poly.entity_id
_entity_poly.type
_entity_poly.pdbx_seq_one_letter_code
_entity_poly.pdbx_strand_id
1 'polypeptide(L)'
;MSNNYWTDWQQNRRIEEAEERLDAERRARSRLAEHMRRQQGDLQSQIDRLTRAFVALVEHEDIRAELGQHADAAALRRYAREVVATVIVTGGAALRGVAEPGDVPGYWLAAAARGVASIARGEAGGEELLAEARRRDPVRAALFGCLLAAQTRDPRWAPADLAAVLPDGTTIATAQRRIWLAVAEGRLAPADVDAPGQLVTALRRVVESDPVAIEARVTDWLSKRAATSSKALPAEKAAAELDALRTLLTHGTDTAPQPRSAARGGVVASFLGADLDADPVAPSDPADLPPEDPEADCLRSLVDEGSPAEGDILQRMVAVRADLGFLDERAASMTSTYTEPAGDVTQLVLEDLAAGPGSPVSDVALRVLAPTLGRLAEDLGRRAAAAPEATKDVNAVGGGASIRVGTAGPVGEWRGPVTESVLRRHPIGAWMQPTGIGLAALGAVLTVLGLLLPGLVGIGVVLLLGGGGLLGWMFHRRQQRTSDLASTLEATEQRVDQTRHELIEEHSRAASAAGSAQAALGVVRRQLGVVTG
;
A
#
# COMPACT_ATOMS: atom_id res chain seq x y z
N MET A 1 24.10 77.23 23.99
CA MET A 1 23.05 76.21 24.18
C MET A 1 23.62 74.82 23.81
N SER A 2 24.49 74.24 24.65
CA SER A 2 25.17 72.97 24.32
C SER A 2 25.48 72.09 25.54
N ASN A 3 24.69 72.21 26.61
CA ASN A 3 24.91 71.46 27.85
C ASN A 3 23.88 70.34 28.10
N ASN A 4 23.02 70.07 27.12
CA ASN A 4 21.88 69.15 27.30
C ASN A 4 22.03 67.79 26.60
N TYR A 5 22.97 67.65 25.66
CA TYR A 5 23.12 66.43 24.86
C TYR A 5 23.70 65.26 25.68
N TRP A 6 24.66 65.56 26.57
CA TRP A 6 25.32 64.53 27.38
C TRP A 6 24.40 63.99 28.49
N THR A 7 23.63 64.86 29.14
CA THR A 7 22.61 64.47 30.13
C THR A 7 21.46 63.68 29.51
N ASP A 8 20.99 64.08 28.32
CA ASP A 8 19.94 63.36 27.59
C ASP A 8 20.42 61.98 27.11
N TRP A 9 21.66 61.89 26.63
CA TRP A 9 22.29 60.60 26.30
C TRP A 9 22.42 59.69 27.53
N GLN A 10 22.84 60.23 28.68
CA GLN A 10 23.00 59.44 29.90
C GLN A 10 21.65 59.02 30.51
N GLN A 11 20.60 59.83 30.35
CA GLN A 11 19.23 59.47 30.74
C GLN A 11 18.65 58.39 29.83
N ASN A 12 18.78 58.53 28.51
CA ASN A 12 18.32 57.51 27.56
C ASN A 12 19.02 56.17 27.80
N ARG A 13 20.32 56.18 28.09
CA ARG A 13 21.07 54.96 28.44
C ARG A 13 20.59 54.31 29.73
N ARG A 14 20.20 55.10 30.74
CA ARG A 14 19.63 54.56 31.99
C ARG A 14 18.20 54.03 31.82
N ILE A 15 17.42 54.65 30.93
CA ILE A 15 16.08 54.16 30.58
C ILE A 15 16.21 52.84 29.83
N GLU A 16 17.11 52.76 28.86
CA GLU A 16 17.42 51.52 28.11
C GLU A 16 17.88 50.40 29.06
N GLU A 17 18.83 50.68 29.97
CA GLU A 17 19.25 49.70 30.99
C GLU A 17 18.12 49.31 31.96
N ALA A 18 17.19 50.22 32.27
CA ALA A 18 16.03 49.93 33.12
C ALA A 18 14.95 49.11 32.38
N GLU A 19 14.72 49.39 31.10
CA GLU A 19 13.84 48.63 30.21
C GLU A 19 14.38 47.23 29.98
N GLU A 20 15.69 47.07 29.74
CA GLU A 20 16.34 45.77 29.65
C GLU A 20 16.20 44.95 30.93
N ARG A 21 16.30 45.59 32.10
CA ARG A 21 16.08 44.94 33.41
C ARG A 21 14.62 44.54 33.61
N LEU A 22 13.67 45.40 33.26
CA LEU A 22 12.23 45.10 33.33
C LEU A 22 11.84 43.97 32.39
N ASP A 23 12.42 43.92 31.19
CA ASP A 23 12.20 42.84 30.25
C ASP A 23 12.84 41.53 30.70
N ALA A 24 14.04 41.58 31.30
CA ALA A 24 14.65 40.41 31.93
C ALA A 24 13.79 39.89 33.09
N GLU A 25 13.24 40.78 33.91
CA GLU A 25 12.33 40.42 35.01
C GLU A 25 11.00 39.84 34.50
N ARG A 26 10.40 40.45 33.47
CA ARG A 26 9.20 39.92 32.80
C ARG A 26 9.45 38.52 32.25
N ARG A 27 10.59 38.29 31.58
CA ARG A 27 10.99 36.96 31.09
C ARG A 27 11.23 35.97 32.22
N ALA A 28 11.74 36.39 33.38
CA ALA A 28 11.90 35.54 34.55
C ALA A 28 10.53 35.17 35.17
N ARG A 29 9.62 36.14 35.31
CA ARG A 29 8.24 35.92 35.79
C ARG A 29 7.45 35.01 34.85
N SER A 30 7.53 35.20 33.54
CA SER A 30 6.88 34.32 32.56
C SER A 30 7.44 32.91 32.62
N ARG A 31 8.76 32.73 32.79
CA ARG A 31 9.37 31.40 32.98
C ARG A 31 8.93 30.72 34.28
N LEU A 32 8.79 31.49 35.36
CA LEU A 32 8.32 30.97 36.65
C LEU A 32 6.83 30.62 36.62
N ALA A 33 5.99 31.45 35.99
CA ALA A 33 4.57 31.16 35.76
C ALA A 33 4.39 29.92 34.87
N GLU A 34 5.24 29.76 33.86
CA GLU A 34 5.27 28.58 33.00
C GLU A 34 5.70 27.32 33.77
N HIS A 35 6.73 27.42 34.61
CA HIS A 35 7.17 26.31 35.47
C HIS A 35 6.09 25.92 36.48
N MET A 36 5.45 26.90 37.12
CA MET A 36 4.33 26.67 38.05
C MET A 36 3.13 26.05 37.35
N ARG A 37 2.77 26.48 36.13
CA ARG A 37 1.70 25.87 35.33
C ARG A 37 2.01 24.42 34.97
N ARG A 38 3.27 24.10 34.63
CA ARG A 38 3.69 22.71 34.37
C ARG A 38 3.63 21.86 35.63
N GLN A 39 4.12 22.35 36.77
CA GLN A 39 4.06 21.62 38.04
C GLN A 39 2.61 21.41 38.51
N GLN A 40 1.74 22.40 38.34
CA GLN A 40 0.31 22.27 38.65
C GLN A 40 -0.38 21.27 37.71
N GLY A 41 -0.07 21.30 36.40
CA GLY A 41 -0.58 20.33 35.44
C GLY A 41 -0.10 18.91 35.71
N ASP A 42 1.14 18.74 36.15
CA ASP A 42 1.74 17.45 36.51
C ASP A 42 1.11 16.87 37.77
N LEU A 43 0.94 17.68 38.83
CA LEU A 43 0.24 17.26 40.05
C LEU A 43 -1.22 16.90 39.79
N GLN A 44 -1.93 17.67 38.96
CA GLN A 44 -3.30 17.35 38.60
C GLN A 44 -3.37 16.01 37.83
N SER A 45 -2.48 15.82 36.86
CA SER A 45 -2.34 14.56 36.11
C SER A 45 -2.01 13.38 37.02
N GLN A 46 -1.13 13.59 38.01
CA GLN A 46 -0.77 12.59 39.00
C GLN A 46 -1.94 12.24 39.93
N ILE A 47 -2.69 13.23 40.40
CA ILE A 47 -3.91 13.01 41.19
C ILE A 47 -4.95 12.26 40.36
N ASP A 48 -5.20 12.69 39.13
CA ASP A 48 -6.15 12.03 38.23
C ASP A 48 -5.73 10.58 37.92
N ARG A 49 -4.42 10.30 37.86
CA ARG A 49 -3.87 8.95 37.74
C ARG A 49 -4.07 8.13 39.02
N LEU A 50 -3.81 8.70 40.19
CA LEU A 50 -4.02 8.04 41.49
C LEU A 50 -5.51 7.74 41.76
N THR A 51 -6.41 8.66 41.39
CA THR A 51 -7.85 8.46 41.50
C THR A 51 -8.31 7.34 40.56
N ARG A 52 -7.86 7.33 39.31
CA ARG A 52 -8.13 6.20 38.38
C ARG A 52 -7.60 4.88 38.91
N ALA A 53 -6.35 4.85 39.39
CA ALA A 53 -5.76 3.65 39.95
C ALA A 53 -6.52 3.16 41.20
N PHE A 54 -7.00 4.04 42.07
CA PHE A 54 -7.81 3.64 43.23
C PHE A 54 -9.16 3.05 42.82
N VAL A 55 -9.86 3.67 41.87
CA VAL A 55 -11.12 3.14 41.32
C VAL A 55 -10.88 1.76 40.70
N ALA A 56 -9.82 1.63 39.90
CA ALA A 56 -9.43 0.37 39.30
C ALA A 56 -9.05 -0.68 40.37
N LEU A 57 -8.45 -0.30 41.50
CA LEU A 57 -8.12 -1.23 42.58
C LEU A 57 -9.37 -1.81 43.24
N VAL A 58 -10.39 -0.98 43.49
CA VAL A 58 -11.67 -1.45 44.04
C VAL A 58 -12.35 -2.38 43.04
N GLU A 59 -12.41 -1.98 41.77
CA GLU A 59 -12.97 -2.83 40.72
C GLU A 59 -12.19 -4.16 40.60
N HIS A 60 -10.87 -4.14 40.79
CA HIS A 60 -10.04 -5.33 40.78
C HIS A 60 -10.45 -6.33 41.88
N GLU A 61 -10.68 -5.85 43.11
CA GLU A 61 -11.12 -6.70 44.22
C GLU A 61 -12.53 -7.27 44.01
N ASP A 62 -13.46 -6.47 43.46
CA ASP A 62 -14.80 -6.94 43.09
C ASP A 62 -14.73 -8.04 42.02
N ILE A 63 -13.94 -7.83 40.97
CA ILE A 63 -13.74 -8.82 39.91
C ILE A 63 -13.06 -10.08 40.48
N ARG A 64 -12.14 -9.96 41.44
CA ARG A 64 -11.54 -11.14 42.11
C ARG A 64 -12.58 -11.94 42.90
N ALA A 65 -13.52 -11.27 43.56
CA ALA A 65 -14.61 -11.94 44.26
C ALA A 65 -15.57 -12.63 43.27
N GLU A 66 -15.91 -11.98 42.15
CA GLU A 66 -16.69 -12.57 41.05
C GLU A 66 -16.01 -13.81 40.46
N LEU A 67 -14.71 -13.72 40.11
CA LEU A 67 -13.94 -14.86 39.60
C LEU A 67 -13.82 -16.02 40.61
N GLY A 68 -13.84 -15.72 41.91
CA GLY A 68 -13.87 -16.74 42.96
C GLY A 68 -15.09 -17.67 42.86
N GLN A 69 -16.20 -17.20 42.30
CA GLN A 69 -17.41 -18.01 42.08
C GLN A 69 -17.25 -19.03 40.93
N HIS A 70 -16.21 -18.88 40.12
CA HIS A 70 -15.90 -19.72 38.97
C HIS A 70 -14.59 -20.51 39.16
N ALA A 71 -14.23 -20.83 40.40
CA ALA A 71 -13.00 -21.55 40.74
C ALA A 71 -12.78 -22.85 39.93
N ASP A 72 -13.85 -23.58 39.59
CA ASP A 72 -13.77 -24.80 38.79
C ASP A 72 -13.32 -24.54 37.34
N ALA A 73 -13.80 -23.46 36.72
CA ALA A 73 -13.38 -23.07 35.38
C ALA A 73 -11.94 -22.55 35.36
N ALA A 74 -11.51 -21.82 36.39
CA ALA A 74 -10.12 -21.42 36.57
C ALA A 74 -9.18 -22.62 36.80
N ALA A 75 -9.60 -23.61 37.60
CA ALA A 75 -8.85 -24.85 37.80
C ALA A 75 -8.70 -25.64 36.48
N LEU A 76 -9.77 -25.68 35.68
CA LEU A 76 -9.74 -26.32 34.38
C LEU A 76 -8.80 -25.63 33.38
N ARG A 77 -8.73 -24.30 33.35
CA ARG A 77 -7.75 -23.58 32.53
C ARG A 77 -6.32 -23.89 32.94
N ARG A 78 -6.02 -23.95 34.24
CA ARG A 78 -4.70 -24.36 34.75
C ARG A 78 -4.35 -25.78 34.30
N TYR A 79 -5.30 -26.71 34.44
CA TYR A 79 -5.15 -28.08 33.96
C TYR A 79 -4.88 -28.14 32.46
N ALA A 80 -5.66 -27.41 31.65
CA ALA A 80 -5.48 -27.37 30.21
C ALA A 80 -4.10 -26.81 29.81
N ARG A 81 -3.62 -25.75 30.48
CA ARG A 81 -2.26 -25.21 30.26
C ARG A 81 -1.19 -26.25 30.55
N GLU A 82 -1.30 -26.94 31.68
CA GLU A 82 -0.36 -28.00 32.07
C GLU A 82 -0.37 -29.16 31.06
N VAL A 83 -1.55 -29.57 30.61
CA VAL A 83 -1.71 -30.62 29.59
C VAL A 83 -1.04 -30.21 28.28
N VAL A 84 -1.37 -29.03 27.76
CA VAL A 84 -0.82 -28.52 26.49
C VAL A 84 0.70 -28.37 26.58
N ALA A 85 1.21 -27.74 27.63
CA ALA A 85 2.64 -27.58 27.85
C ALA A 85 3.36 -28.94 27.86
N THR A 86 2.81 -29.92 28.58
CA THR A 86 3.41 -31.25 28.69
C THR A 86 3.38 -32.00 27.37
N VAL A 87 2.28 -31.90 26.61
CA VAL A 87 2.17 -32.52 25.27
C VAL A 87 3.16 -31.91 24.30
N ILE A 88 3.33 -30.58 24.29
CA ILE A 88 4.30 -29.90 23.42
C ILE A 88 5.74 -30.33 23.73
N VAL A 89 6.09 -30.45 25.01
CA VAL A 89 7.47 -30.75 25.44
C VAL A 89 7.83 -32.22 25.35
N THR A 90 6.95 -33.07 25.86
CA THR A 90 7.26 -34.49 26.11
C THR A 90 6.47 -35.45 25.23
N GLY A 91 5.58 -34.93 24.37
CA GLY A 91 4.65 -35.76 23.59
C GLY A 91 3.62 -36.51 24.44
N GLY A 92 3.50 -36.19 25.74
CA GLY A 92 2.55 -36.82 26.66
C GLY A 92 3.15 -37.71 27.75
N ALA A 93 4.45 -38.01 27.69
CA ALA A 93 5.09 -39.00 28.57
C ALA A 93 5.03 -38.64 30.08
N ALA A 94 4.95 -37.34 30.42
CA ALA A 94 5.00 -36.85 31.80
C ALA A 94 3.62 -36.53 32.43
N LEU A 95 2.50 -36.78 31.75
CA LEU A 95 1.14 -36.45 32.27
C LEU A 95 0.66 -37.30 33.45
N ARG A 96 1.49 -38.20 33.97
CA ARG A 96 1.14 -39.06 35.11
C ARG A 96 1.21 -38.26 36.40
N GLY A 97 0.04 -37.91 36.97
CA GLY A 97 -0.05 -37.32 38.31
C GLY A 97 -0.76 -35.97 38.39
N VAL A 98 -1.21 -35.40 37.27
CA VAL A 98 -2.01 -34.17 37.28
C VAL A 98 -3.43 -34.48 37.77
N ALA A 99 -3.86 -33.83 38.85
CA ALA A 99 -5.21 -33.99 39.38
C ALA A 99 -6.23 -33.40 38.39
N GLU A 100 -7.12 -34.26 37.88
CA GLU A 100 -8.12 -33.85 36.91
C GLU A 100 -9.27 -33.08 37.60
N PRO A 101 -9.54 -31.83 37.20
CA PRO A 101 -10.63 -31.04 37.79
C PRO A 101 -12.01 -31.57 37.36
N GLY A 102 -13.07 -31.16 38.07
CA GLY A 102 -14.46 -31.50 37.75
C GLY A 102 -14.93 -30.95 36.39
N ASP A 103 -15.97 -31.53 35.81
CA ASP A 103 -16.57 -31.02 34.56
C ASP A 103 -17.35 -29.73 34.84
N VAL A 104 -17.19 -28.73 33.98
CA VAL A 104 -17.96 -27.49 34.02
C VAL A 104 -19.03 -27.57 32.92
N PRO A 105 -20.34 -27.58 33.26
CA PRO A 105 -21.40 -27.76 32.27
C PRO A 105 -21.31 -26.75 31.12
N GLY A 106 -21.38 -27.25 29.89
CA GLY A 106 -21.33 -26.43 28.67
C GLY A 106 -19.95 -25.90 28.29
N TYR A 107 -18.92 -26.07 29.13
CA TYR A 107 -17.57 -25.62 28.80
C TYR A 107 -16.83 -26.68 27.97
N TRP A 108 -16.43 -26.31 26.75
CA TRP A 108 -15.77 -27.21 25.80
C TRP A 108 -14.36 -27.65 26.23
N LEU A 109 -13.64 -26.78 26.94
CA LEU A 109 -12.23 -27.00 27.31
C LEU A 109 -12.05 -28.22 28.22
N ALA A 110 -13.07 -28.56 29.03
CA ALA A 110 -13.05 -29.72 29.92
C ALA A 110 -12.87 -31.01 29.14
N ALA A 111 -13.74 -31.23 28.16
CA ALA A 111 -13.69 -32.39 27.30
C ALA A 111 -12.43 -32.36 26.39
N ALA A 112 -12.02 -31.17 25.92
CA ALA A 112 -10.84 -31.04 25.06
C ALA A 112 -9.54 -31.41 25.78
N ALA A 113 -9.27 -30.82 26.95
CA ALA A 113 -8.05 -31.06 27.71
C ALA A 113 -7.95 -32.52 28.20
N ARG A 114 -9.08 -33.09 28.66
CA ARG A 114 -9.14 -34.51 29.04
C ARG A 114 -8.92 -35.44 27.85
N GLY A 115 -9.53 -35.13 26.70
CA GLY A 115 -9.35 -35.89 25.48
C GLY A 115 -7.88 -35.91 25.04
N VAL A 116 -7.23 -34.75 25.04
CA VAL A 116 -5.79 -34.62 24.77
C VAL A 116 -4.97 -35.42 25.78
N ALA A 117 -5.24 -35.28 27.08
CA ALA A 117 -4.52 -35.99 28.11
C ALA A 117 -4.69 -37.52 28.02
N SER A 118 -5.88 -38.01 27.67
CA SER A 118 -6.19 -39.42 27.46
C SER A 118 -5.41 -39.98 26.27
N ILE A 119 -5.44 -39.30 25.12
CA ILE A 119 -4.70 -39.72 23.90
C ILE A 119 -3.19 -39.70 24.18
N ALA A 120 -2.70 -38.67 24.85
CA ALA A 120 -1.30 -38.53 25.21
C ALA A 120 -0.81 -39.66 26.15
N ARG A 121 -1.69 -40.17 27.02
CA ARG A 121 -1.44 -41.32 27.91
C ARG A 121 -1.65 -42.68 27.24
N GLY A 122 -2.20 -42.72 26.02
CA GLY A 122 -2.58 -43.96 25.33
C GLY A 122 -3.83 -44.63 25.92
N GLU A 123 -4.68 -43.87 26.59
CA GLU A 123 -5.93 -44.33 27.19
C GLU A 123 -7.09 -44.28 26.17
N ALA A 124 -8.01 -45.24 26.27
CA ALA A 124 -9.20 -45.29 25.44
C ALA A 124 -10.20 -44.17 25.81
N GLY A 125 -11.03 -43.74 24.84
CA GLY A 125 -12.08 -42.72 25.06
C GLY A 125 -11.63 -41.27 24.81
N GLY A 126 -10.34 -41.03 24.55
CA GLY A 126 -9.85 -39.68 24.26
C GLY A 126 -10.47 -39.04 23.01
N GLU A 127 -10.69 -39.82 21.94
CA GLU A 127 -11.38 -39.34 20.73
C GLU A 127 -12.85 -38.99 20.99
N GLU A 128 -13.53 -39.74 21.85
CA GLU A 128 -14.93 -39.49 22.23
C GLU A 128 -15.05 -38.18 23.04
N LEU A 129 -14.08 -37.89 23.89
CA LEU A 129 -13.96 -36.62 24.62
C LEU A 129 -13.66 -35.45 23.68
N LEU A 130 -12.77 -35.61 22.69
CA LEU A 130 -12.57 -34.58 21.66
C LEU A 130 -13.82 -34.37 20.79
N ALA A 131 -14.61 -35.42 20.54
CA ALA A 131 -15.90 -35.30 19.88
C ALA A 131 -16.93 -34.58 20.75
N GLU A 132 -16.94 -34.80 22.06
CA GLU A 132 -17.77 -34.06 23.01
C GLU A 132 -17.39 -32.59 23.06
N ALA A 133 -16.09 -32.25 23.08
CA ALA A 133 -15.63 -30.86 23.02
C ALA A 133 -16.19 -30.14 21.78
N ARG A 134 -16.14 -30.79 20.61
CA ARG A 134 -16.69 -30.26 19.36
C ARG A 134 -18.22 -30.13 19.37
N ARG A 135 -18.93 -31.03 20.07
CA ARG A 135 -20.39 -30.88 20.27
C ARG A 135 -20.74 -29.67 21.12
N ARG A 136 -19.92 -29.37 22.14
CA ARG A 136 -20.11 -28.20 23.02
C ARG A 136 -19.77 -26.90 22.32
N ASP A 137 -18.61 -26.84 21.65
CA ASP A 137 -18.18 -25.69 20.85
C ASP A 137 -17.40 -26.16 19.62
N PRO A 138 -18.00 -26.16 18.42
CA PRO A 138 -17.35 -26.71 17.23
C PRO A 138 -16.15 -25.87 16.78
N VAL A 139 -16.21 -24.55 16.92
CA VAL A 139 -15.18 -23.64 16.41
C VAL A 139 -13.98 -23.65 17.34
N ARG A 140 -14.16 -23.41 18.64
CA ARG A 140 -13.04 -23.33 19.59
C ARG A 140 -12.34 -24.68 19.76
N ALA A 141 -13.09 -25.78 19.82
CA ALA A 141 -12.49 -27.12 19.90
C ALA A 141 -11.67 -27.46 18.65
N ALA A 142 -12.13 -27.05 17.46
CA ALA A 142 -11.39 -27.26 16.21
C ALA A 142 -10.14 -26.37 16.12
N LEU A 143 -10.23 -25.09 16.55
CA LEU A 143 -9.08 -24.19 16.63
C LEU A 143 -8.02 -24.76 17.58
N PHE A 144 -8.43 -25.23 18.75
CA PHE A 144 -7.55 -25.85 19.74
C PHE A 144 -6.79 -27.06 19.18
N GLY A 145 -7.51 -27.99 18.53
CA GLY A 145 -6.90 -29.17 17.92
C GLY A 145 -5.93 -28.81 16.78
N CYS A 146 -6.31 -27.87 15.91
CA CYS A 146 -5.43 -27.40 14.83
C CYS A 146 -4.17 -26.71 15.37
N LEU A 147 -4.31 -25.74 16.28
CA LEU A 147 -3.16 -25.03 16.83
C LEU A 147 -2.22 -25.98 17.57
N LEU A 148 -2.76 -26.95 18.33
CA LEU A 148 -1.96 -27.99 18.96
C LEU A 148 -1.23 -28.86 17.93
N ALA A 149 -1.93 -29.33 16.88
CA ALA A 149 -1.33 -30.10 15.79
C ALA A 149 -0.21 -29.34 15.07
N ALA A 150 -0.42 -28.05 14.77
CA ALA A 150 0.56 -27.19 14.13
C ALA A 150 1.81 -26.98 15.00
N GLN A 151 1.63 -26.87 16.32
CA GLN A 151 2.70 -26.69 17.29
C GLN A 151 3.53 -27.97 17.48
N THR A 152 2.85 -29.12 17.62
CA THR A 152 3.53 -30.41 17.82
C THR A 152 4.01 -31.05 16.52
N ARG A 153 3.52 -30.57 15.36
CA ARG A 153 3.63 -31.21 14.04
C ARG A 153 3.11 -32.65 14.05
N ASP A 154 1.99 -32.84 14.74
CA ASP A 154 1.39 -34.14 14.95
C ASP A 154 -0.09 -34.09 14.54
N PRO A 155 -0.43 -34.62 13.35
CA PRO A 155 -1.76 -34.44 12.76
C PRO A 155 -2.86 -35.16 13.55
N ARG A 156 -2.53 -36.06 14.49
CA ARG A 156 -3.54 -36.74 15.32
C ARG A 156 -4.37 -35.79 16.19
N TRP A 157 -3.85 -34.58 16.45
CA TRP A 157 -4.58 -33.55 17.21
C TRP A 157 -5.53 -32.73 16.33
N ALA A 158 -5.31 -32.72 15.01
CA ALA A 158 -6.13 -31.94 14.11
C ALA A 158 -7.53 -32.59 13.98
N PRO A 159 -8.60 -31.78 13.95
CA PRO A 159 -9.93 -32.29 13.69
C PRO A 159 -10.01 -32.85 12.27
N ALA A 160 -10.83 -33.89 12.08
CA ALA A 160 -11.09 -34.47 10.76
C ALA A 160 -11.75 -33.46 9.79
N ASP A 161 -12.51 -32.50 10.32
CA ASP A 161 -13.15 -31.44 9.56
C ASP A 161 -12.41 -30.11 9.77
N LEU A 162 -11.52 -29.77 8.82
CA LEU A 162 -10.81 -28.49 8.81
C LEU A 162 -11.70 -27.33 8.34
N ALA A 163 -12.82 -27.60 7.65
CA ALA A 163 -13.61 -26.56 7.02
C ALA A 163 -14.19 -25.55 8.03
N ALA A 164 -14.42 -25.98 9.27
CA ALA A 164 -14.94 -25.14 10.35
C ALA A 164 -13.97 -24.05 10.83
N VAL A 165 -12.67 -24.16 10.53
CA VAL A 165 -11.63 -23.20 10.97
C VAL A 165 -10.89 -22.54 9.81
N LEU A 166 -11.23 -22.89 8.57
CA LEU A 166 -10.71 -22.24 7.38
C LEU A 166 -11.41 -20.89 7.14
N PRO A 167 -10.78 -19.98 6.37
CA PRO A 167 -11.37 -18.69 6.03
C PRO A 167 -12.77 -18.79 5.40
N ASP A 168 -13.73 -18.06 5.96
CA ASP A 168 -15.13 -18.00 5.53
C ASP A 168 -15.59 -16.56 5.18
N GLY A 169 -14.87 -15.54 5.65
CA GLY A 169 -15.13 -14.12 5.36
C GLY A 169 -13.95 -13.38 4.74
N THR A 170 -14.16 -12.11 4.39
CA THR A 170 -13.13 -11.23 3.80
C THR A 170 -12.03 -10.86 4.79
N THR A 171 -12.36 -10.70 6.06
CA THR A 171 -11.40 -10.46 7.15
C THR A 171 -11.30 -11.72 7.99
N ILE A 172 -10.08 -12.16 8.28
CA ILE A 172 -9.83 -13.37 9.09
C ILE A 172 -9.15 -13.03 10.40
N ALA A 173 -9.37 -13.89 11.39
CA ALA A 173 -8.73 -13.80 12.69
C ALA A 173 -7.28 -14.31 12.66
N THR A 174 -6.46 -13.88 13.62
CA THR A 174 -5.07 -14.34 13.80
C THR A 174 -4.97 -15.85 13.86
N ALA A 175 -5.85 -16.53 14.60
CA ALA A 175 -5.84 -18.00 14.69
C ALA A 175 -6.08 -18.67 13.33
N GLN A 176 -7.04 -18.17 12.54
CA GLN A 176 -7.32 -18.68 11.19
C GLN A 176 -6.12 -18.46 10.27
N ARG A 177 -5.42 -17.33 10.39
CA ARG A 177 -4.19 -17.06 9.64
C ARG A 177 -3.07 -18.03 10.02
N ARG A 178 -2.90 -18.37 11.31
CA ARG A 178 -1.93 -19.39 11.74
C ARG A 178 -2.26 -20.77 11.18
N ILE A 179 -3.53 -21.15 11.19
CA ILE A 179 -4.00 -22.41 10.62
C ILE A 179 -3.77 -22.45 9.11
N TRP A 180 -4.09 -21.38 8.38
CA TRP A 180 -3.76 -21.26 6.95
C TRP A 180 -2.29 -21.54 6.71
N LEU A 181 -1.38 -20.83 7.38
CA LEU A 181 0.06 -21.01 7.21
C LEU A 181 0.49 -22.45 7.52
N ALA A 182 -0.01 -23.03 8.61
CA ALA A 182 0.27 -24.41 8.99
C ALA A 182 -0.28 -25.45 7.98
N VAL A 183 -1.44 -25.20 7.35
CA VAL A 183 -1.98 -26.03 6.27
C VAL A 183 -1.08 -25.93 5.03
N ALA A 184 -0.70 -24.72 4.63
CA ALA A 184 0.17 -24.51 3.47
C ALA A 184 1.52 -25.21 3.64
N GLU A 185 2.08 -25.19 4.85
CA GLU A 185 3.34 -25.88 5.20
C GLU A 185 3.19 -27.40 5.41
N GLY A 186 1.97 -27.95 5.35
CA GLY A 186 1.71 -29.37 5.54
C GLY A 186 1.85 -29.87 6.98
N ARG A 187 1.67 -29.00 7.98
CA ARG A 187 1.81 -29.35 9.42
C ARG A 187 0.55 -29.96 10.04
N LEU A 188 -0.61 -29.81 9.42
CA LEU A 188 -1.91 -30.08 10.04
C LEU A 188 -2.59 -31.38 9.61
N ALA A 189 -2.19 -31.96 8.49
CA ALA A 189 -2.87 -33.11 7.93
C ALA A 189 -1.87 -34.23 7.63
N PRO A 190 -2.26 -35.50 7.81
CA PRO A 190 -1.47 -36.60 7.30
C PRO A 190 -1.45 -36.53 5.75
N ALA A 191 -0.40 -37.10 5.15
CA ALA A 191 -0.09 -36.91 3.73
C ALA A 191 -1.18 -37.39 2.74
N ASP A 192 -2.16 -38.14 3.22
CA ASP A 192 -3.30 -38.68 2.50
C ASP A 192 -4.50 -37.72 2.41
N VAL A 193 -4.56 -36.68 3.26
CA VAL A 193 -5.63 -35.68 3.25
C VAL A 193 -5.16 -34.42 2.51
N ASP A 194 -5.89 -34.03 1.47
CA ASP A 194 -5.62 -32.80 0.70
C ASP A 194 -6.06 -31.53 1.44
N ALA A 195 -5.46 -31.26 2.60
CA ALA A 195 -5.69 -30.04 3.36
C ALA A 195 -5.32 -28.76 2.58
N PRO A 196 -4.21 -28.72 1.80
CA PRO A 196 -3.93 -27.59 0.92
C PRO A 196 -5.04 -27.33 -0.10
N GLY A 197 -5.63 -28.38 -0.70
CA GLY A 197 -6.77 -28.24 -1.61
C GLY A 197 -8.03 -27.69 -0.93
N GLN A 198 -8.31 -28.10 0.31
CA GLN A 198 -9.41 -27.52 1.10
C GLN A 198 -9.18 -26.03 1.39
N LEU A 199 -7.96 -25.65 1.75
CA LEU A 199 -7.58 -24.24 1.95
C LEU A 199 -7.71 -23.44 0.66
N VAL A 200 -7.23 -23.94 -0.47
CA VAL A 200 -7.41 -23.29 -1.79
C VAL A 200 -8.89 -23.11 -2.09
N THR A 201 -9.73 -24.11 -1.82
CA THR A 201 -11.18 -24.05 -2.04
C THR A 201 -11.84 -22.98 -1.15
N ALA A 202 -11.47 -22.91 0.12
CA ALA A 202 -11.98 -21.90 1.06
C ALA A 202 -11.58 -20.48 0.63
N LEU A 203 -10.29 -20.26 0.35
CA LEU A 203 -9.77 -18.96 -0.10
C LEU A 203 -10.38 -18.53 -1.44
N ARG A 204 -10.51 -19.45 -2.40
CA ARG A 204 -11.17 -19.15 -3.69
C ARG A 204 -12.61 -18.73 -3.49
N ARG A 205 -13.37 -19.36 -2.59
CA ARG A 205 -14.76 -18.96 -2.31
C ARG A 205 -14.84 -17.50 -1.83
N VAL A 206 -13.93 -17.08 -0.96
CA VAL A 206 -13.88 -15.69 -0.47
C VAL A 206 -13.45 -14.75 -1.59
N VAL A 207 -12.43 -15.11 -2.37
CA VAL A 207 -11.93 -14.31 -3.49
C VAL A 207 -12.98 -14.19 -4.60
N GLU A 208 -13.68 -15.26 -4.95
CA GLU A 208 -14.68 -15.25 -6.03
C GLU A 208 -15.99 -14.55 -5.64
N SER A 209 -16.15 -14.13 -4.37
CA SER A 209 -17.33 -13.37 -3.93
C SER A 209 -17.43 -11.97 -4.57
N ASP A 210 -16.29 -11.34 -4.92
CA ASP A 210 -16.23 -10.07 -5.65
C ASP A 210 -15.08 -10.08 -6.69
N PRO A 211 -15.32 -10.65 -7.89
CA PRO A 211 -14.27 -10.80 -8.89
C PRO A 211 -13.76 -9.46 -9.44
N VAL A 212 -14.58 -8.40 -9.41
CA VAL A 212 -14.22 -7.09 -9.95
C VAL A 212 -13.27 -6.37 -8.99
N ALA A 213 -13.57 -6.36 -7.69
CA ALA A 213 -12.71 -5.73 -6.69
C ALA A 213 -11.32 -6.40 -6.63
N ILE A 214 -11.26 -7.71 -6.79
CA ILE A 214 -9.99 -8.44 -6.81
C ILE A 214 -9.19 -8.17 -8.07
N GLU A 215 -9.83 -8.15 -9.24
CA GLU A 215 -9.12 -7.82 -10.48
C GLU A 215 -8.52 -6.40 -10.40
N ALA A 216 -9.26 -5.45 -9.85
CA ALA A 216 -8.78 -4.08 -9.62
C ALA A 216 -7.61 -4.04 -8.63
N ARG A 217 -7.69 -4.78 -7.51
CA ARG A 217 -6.64 -4.81 -6.49
C ARG A 217 -5.37 -5.52 -6.96
N VAL A 218 -5.48 -6.62 -7.69
CA VAL A 218 -4.34 -7.30 -8.32
C VAL A 218 -3.69 -6.38 -9.35
N THR A 219 -4.49 -5.66 -10.14
CA THR A 219 -3.98 -4.68 -11.10
C THR A 219 -3.20 -3.56 -10.41
N ASP A 220 -3.78 -2.90 -9.40
CA ASP A 220 -3.09 -1.86 -8.61
C ASP A 220 -1.78 -2.38 -7.97
N TRP A 221 -1.81 -3.60 -7.43
CA TRP A 221 -0.65 -4.26 -6.86
C TRP A 221 0.46 -4.56 -7.88
N LEU A 222 0.10 -4.95 -9.12
CA LEU A 222 1.03 -5.13 -10.24
C LEU A 222 1.58 -3.79 -10.74
N SER A 223 0.73 -2.78 -10.91
CA SER A 223 1.13 -1.45 -11.35
C SER A 223 2.13 -0.80 -10.39
N LYS A 224 1.98 -1.00 -9.08
CA LYS A 224 2.95 -0.54 -8.07
C LYS A 224 4.31 -1.23 -8.17
N ARG A 225 4.35 -2.47 -8.66
CA ARG A 225 5.59 -3.25 -8.87
C ARG A 225 6.23 -2.95 -10.22
N ALA A 226 5.42 -2.66 -11.23
CA ALA A 226 5.89 -2.22 -12.53
C ALA A 226 6.48 -0.81 -12.41
N ALA A 227 7.80 -0.71 -12.27
CA ALA A 227 8.54 0.55 -12.18
C ALA A 227 8.47 1.35 -13.50
N THR A 228 7.29 1.90 -13.80
CA THR A 228 6.97 2.57 -15.07
C THR A 228 6.95 4.08 -14.90
N SER A 229 7.48 4.77 -15.92
CA SER A 229 7.41 6.23 -15.99
C SER A 229 5.98 6.70 -16.23
N SER A 230 5.60 7.85 -15.67
CA SER A 230 4.31 8.48 -15.95
C SER A 230 4.11 8.80 -17.45
N LYS A 231 5.20 8.99 -18.20
CA LYS A 231 5.23 9.24 -19.65
C LYS A 231 5.25 7.97 -20.52
N ALA A 232 5.25 6.78 -19.91
CA ALA A 232 5.27 5.52 -20.65
C ALA A 232 3.99 5.34 -21.46
N LEU A 233 4.13 4.76 -22.66
CA LEU A 233 3.00 4.41 -23.52
C LEU A 233 2.14 3.32 -22.83
N PRO A 234 0.82 3.23 -23.15
CA PRO A 234 -0.03 2.17 -22.60
C PRO A 234 0.52 0.76 -22.86
N ALA A 235 1.11 0.53 -24.05
CA ALA A 235 1.74 -0.74 -24.39
C ALA A 235 2.99 -1.04 -23.55
N GLU A 236 3.82 -0.02 -23.26
CA GLU A 236 5.00 -0.15 -22.39
C GLU A 236 4.58 -0.45 -20.94
N LYS A 237 3.52 0.20 -20.44
CA LYS A 237 2.97 -0.07 -19.10
C LYS A 237 2.46 -1.50 -18.98
N ALA A 238 1.68 -1.95 -19.96
CA ALA A 238 1.16 -3.31 -19.98
C ALA A 238 2.29 -4.36 -20.07
N ALA A 239 3.31 -4.09 -20.88
CA ALA A 239 4.48 -4.97 -20.98
C ALA A 239 5.28 -5.03 -19.66
N ALA A 240 5.44 -3.90 -18.97
CA ALA A 240 6.13 -3.85 -17.68
C ALA A 240 5.35 -4.52 -16.55
N GLU A 241 4.02 -4.38 -16.50
CA GLU A 241 3.15 -5.11 -15.56
C GLU A 241 3.22 -6.62 -15.78
N LEU A 242 3.24 -7.05 -17.05
CA LEU A 242 3.38 -8.46 -17.40
C LEU A 242 4.79 -9.00 -17.08
N ASP A 243 5.83 -8.18 -17.24
CA ASP A 243 7.20 -8.54 -16.86
C ASP A 243 7.38 -8.60 -15.33
N ALA A 244 6.71 -7.72 -14.58
CA ALA A 244 6.65 -7.79 -13.12
C ALA A 244 5.98 -9.09 -12.65
N LEU A 245 4.86 -9.47 -13.29
CA LEU A 245 4.21 -10.76 -13.02
C LEU A 245 5.12 -11.94 -13.36
N ARG A 246 5.79 -11.92 -14.52
CA ARG A 246 6.77 -12.94 -14.91
C ARG A 246 7.87 -13.08 -13.85
N THR A 247 8.48 -11.97 -13.46
CA THR A 247 9.59 -11.92 -12.49
C THR A 247 9.16 -12.49 -11.14
N LEU A 248 7.96 -12.13 -10.69
CA LEU A 248 7.42 -12.64 -9.44
C LEU A 248 7.21 -14.17 -9.47
N LEU A 249 6.67 -14.70 -10.57
CA LEU A 249 6.46 -16.15 -10.72
C LEU A 249 7.76 -16.94 -10.88
N THR A 250 8.84 -16.32 -11.37
CA THR A 250 10.12 -17.01 -11.59
C THR A 250 11.13 -16.85 -10.46
N HIS A 251 11.14 -15.69 -9.78
CA HIS A 251 12.16 -15.33 -8.82
C HIS A 251 11.59 -14.95 -7.44
N GLY A 252 10.28 -14.74 -7.33
CA GLY A 252 9.69 -14.19 -6.11
C GLY A 252 10.06 -12.74 -5.90
N THR A 253 9.90 -12.26 -4.67
CA THR A 253 10.48 -10.97 -4.25
C THR A 253 11.70 -11.24 -3.39
N ASP A 254 12.79 -10.48 -3.60
CA ASP A 254 13.98 -10.51 -2.72
C ASP A 254 13.66 -10.08 -1.27
N THR A 255 12.42 -9.64 -1.02
CA THR A 255 11.90 -9.26 0.30
C THR A 255 11.07 -10.39 0.93
N ALA A 256 11.49 -11.65 0.82
CA ALA A 256 10.91 -12.70 1.66
C ALA A 256 11.44 -12.57 3.10
N PRO A 257 10.59 -12.34 4.12
CA PRO A 257 10.98 -12.55 5.50
C PRO A 257 11.28 -14.05 5.66
N GLN A 258 12.51 -14.40 6.00
CA GLN A 258 12.85 -15.80 6.29
C GLN A 258 11.92 -16.34 7.40
N PRO A 259 11.33 -17.54 7.23
CA PRO A 259 10.68 -18.22 8.34
C PRO A 259 11.76 -18.59 9.36
N ARG A 260 11.88 -17.77 10.40
CA ARG A 260 12.80 -17.98 11.51
C ARG A 260 12.29 -19.17 12.32
N SER A 261 12.95 -20.31 12.19
CA SER A 261 12.70 -21.46 13.05
C SER A 261 13.08 -21.10 14.48
N ALA A 262 12.09 -20.85 15.33
CA ALA A 262 12.30 -20.63 16.76
C ALA A 262 12.60 -21.95 17.47
N ALA A 263 13.60 -21.92 18.35
CA ALA A 263 14.02 -23.04 19.17
C ALA A 263 12.94 -23.39 20.21
N ARG A 264 12.64 -24.70 20.34
CA ARG A 264 11.65 -25.31 21.27
C ARG A 264 11.85 -25.01 22.77
N GLY A 265 12.84 -24.22 23.16
CA GLY A 265 13.22 -23.98 24.56
C GLY A 265 12.37 -22.95 25.31
N GLY A 266 11.72 -21.99 24.63
CA GLY A 266 10.96 -20.91 25.28
C GLY A 266 9.49 -21.23 25.63
N VAL A 267 8.95 -22.31 25.07
CA VAL A 267 7.49 -22.59 25.09
C VAL A 267 6.98 -22.93 26.50
N VAL A 268 7.80 -23.55 27.34
CA VAL A 268 7.40 -23.99 28.69
C VAL A 268 7.23 -22.81 29.65
N ALA A 269 8.16 -21.85 29.60
CA ALA A 269 8.11 -20.64 30.42
C ALA A 269 6.87 -19.81 30.07
N SER A 270 6.56 -19.72 28.78
CA SER A 270 5.41 -18.97 28.29
C SER A 270 4.06 -19.67 28.60
N PHE A 271 3.97 -21.01 28.58
CA PHE A 271 2.71 -21.73 28.84
C PHE A 271 2.38 -21.98 30.31
N LEU A 272 3.38 -22.30 31.15
CA LEU A 272 3.15 -22.62 32.57
C LEU A 272 3.19 -21.38 33.47
N GLY A 273 3.71 -20.25 32.96
CA GLY A 273 3.81 -19.02 33.74
C GLY A 273 4.49 -19.24 35.10
N ALA A 274 5.54 -20.07 35.15
CA ALA A 274 6.13 -20.55 36.40
C ALA A 274 6.64 -19.41 37.32
N ASP A 275 5.78 -19.05 38.29
CA ASP A 275 5.91 -19.02 39.76
C ASP A 275 7.19 -18.45 40.41
N LEU A 276 7.07 -17.37 41.21
CA LEU A 276 6.89 -17.34 42.68
C LEU A 276 8.17 -17.71 43.45
N ASP A 277 8.75 -16.71 44.13
CA ASP A 277 9.83 -16.77 45.13
C ASP A 277 11.28 -17.09 44.70
N ALA A 278 11.60 -17.17 43.41
CA ALA A 278 12.99 -17.17 42.96
C ALA A 278 13.43 -15.75 42.54
N ASP A 279 14.47 -15.25 43.20
CA ASP A 279 15.16 -13.98 42.88
C ASP A 279 15.40 -13.89 41.36
N PRO A 280 14.75 -12.97 40.62
CA PRO A 280 14.94 -12.88 39.19
C PRO A 280 16.27 -12.17 38.96
N VAL A 281 17.26 -12.89 38.44
CA VAL A 281 18.29 -12.26 37.62
C VAL A 281 17.55 -11.74 36.39
N ALA A 282 17.08 -10.49 36.46
CA ALA A 282 16.43 -9.82 35.36
C ALA A 282 17.39 -9.86 34.15
N PRO A 283 16.99 -10.42 33.00
CA PRO A 283 17.73 -10.20 31.78
C PRO A 283 17.73 -8.70 31.49
N SER A 284 18.91 -8.13 31.29
CA SER A 284 19.16 -6.69 31.24
C SER A 284 18.58 -5.97 30.01
N ASP A 285 17.88 -6.68 29.12
CA ASP A 285 17.29 -6.11 27.91
C ASP A 285 16.07 -6.94 27.44
N PRO A 286 14.87 -6.36 27.27
CA PRO A 286 13.69 -7.07 26.73
C PRO A 286 13.85 -7.51 25.27
N ALA A 287 14.95 -7.12 24.60
CA ALA A 287 15.29 -7.53 23.25
C ALA A 287 15.94 -8.93 23.15
N ASP A 288 16.37 -9.52 24.27
CA ASP A 288 17.07 -10.82 24.32
C ASP A 288 16.14 -12.01 24.66
N LEU A 289 14.84 -11.78 24.86
CA LEU A 289 13.87 -12.87 24.95
C LEU A 289 13.70 -13.51 23.57
N PRO A 290 13.83 -14.85 23.43
CA PRO A 290 13.52 -15.50 22.16
C PRO A 290 12.09 -15.15 21.75
N PRO A 291 11.84 -14.78 20.48
CA PRO A 291 10.49 -14.43 20.04
C PRO A 291 9.56 -15.61 20.32
N GLU A 292 8.45 -15.32 21.00
CA GLU A 292 7.43 -16.32 21.32
C GLU A 292 6.90 -16.97 20.02
N ASP A 293 6.63 -18.27 20.08
CA ASP A 293 6.08 -19.02 18.95
C ASP A 293 4.62 -18.59 18.78
N PRO A 294 4.24 -17.94 17.67
CA PRO A 294 2.96 -17.24 17.61
C PRO A 294 1.75 -18.19 17.57
N GLU A 295 1.95 -19.46 17.20
CA GLU A 295 0.98 -20.54 17.37
C GLU A 295 0.74 -20.86 18.85
N ALA A 296 1.79 -20.89 19.66
CA ALA A 296 1.69 -21.12 21.10
C ALA A 296 0.97 -19.95 21.79
N ASP A 297 1.15 -18.72 21.32
CA ASP A 297 0.45 -17.55 21.84
C ASP A 297 -1.05 -17.58 21.52
N CYS A 298 -1.42 -17.97 20.29
CA CYS A 298 -2.83 -18.17 19.93
C CYS A 298 -3.48 -19.28 20.77
N LEU A 299 -2.75 -20.39 20.99
CA LEU A 299 -3.25 -21.51 21.78
C LEU A 299 -3.41 -21.14 23.26
N ARG A 300 -2.47 -20.37 23.82
CA ARG A 300 -2.56 -19.83 25.19
C ARG A 300 -3.75 -18.89 25.33
N SER A 301 -3.88 -17.92 24.41
CA SER A 301 -4.99 -16.97 24.38
C SER A 301 -6.35 -17.66 24.30
N LEU A 302 -6.48 -18.72 23.48
CA LEU A 302 -7.70 -19.53 23.38
C LEU A 302 -8.02 -20.29 24.68
N VAL A 303 -7.01 -20.81 25.40
CA VAL A 303 -7.21 -21.47 26.70
C VAL A 303 -7.57 -20.45 27.79
N ASP A 304 -7.01 -19.24 27.71
CA ASP A 304 -7.16 -18.20 28.74
C ASP A 304 -8.47 -17.40 28.65
N GLU A 305 -9.20 -17.46 27.52
CA GLU A 305 -10.51 -16.81 27.29
C GLU A 305 -11.53 -17.10 28.40
N GLY A 306 -11.44 -18.27 29.05
CA GLY A 306 -12.33 -18.66 30.14
C GLY A 306 -13.63 -19.32 29.66
N SER A 307 -14.49 -19.67 30.61
CA SER A 307 -15.84 -20.16 30.28
C SER A 307 -16.74 -19.00 29.82
N PRO A 308 -17.85 -19.24 29.10
CA PRO A 308 -18.78 -18.18 28.72
C PRO A 308 -19.29 -17.32 29.89
N ALA A 309 -19.35 -17.89 31.10
CA ALA A 309 -19.74 -17.15 32.31
C ALA A 309 -18.59 -16.31 32.90
N GLU A 310 -17.34 -16.67 32.63
CA GLU A 310 -16.14 -15.94 33.10
C GLU A 310 -15.62 -14.90 32.10
N GLY A 311 -15.90 -15.06 30.81
CA GLY A 311 -15.24 -14.31 29.73
C GLY A 311 -15.28 -12.80 29.91
N ASP A 312 -16.48 -12.24 30.15
CA ASP A 312 -16.66 -10.80 30.37
C ASP A 312 -15.94 -10.31 31.63
N ILE A 313 -15.90 -11.14 32.68
CA ILE A 313 -15.25 -10.84 33.96
C ILE A 313 -13.72 -10.80 33.76
N LEU A 314 -13.18 -11.72 32.96
CA LEU A 314 -11.75 -11.76 32.62
C LEU A 314 -11.35 -10.58 31.73
N GLN A 315 -12.16 -10.21 30.75
CA GLN A 315 -11.88 -9.02 29.92
C GLN A 315 -11.88 -7.74 30.75
N ARG A 316 -12.85 -7.58 31.66
CA ARG A 316 -12.85 -6.50 32.65
C ARG A 316 -11.59 -6.52 33.52
N MET A 317 -11.17 -7.70 33.97
CA MET A 317 -9.93 -7.86 34.75
C MET A 317 -8.71 -7.32 34.00
N VAL A 318 -8.61 -7.58 32.70
CA VAL A 318 -7.51 -7.08 31.86
C VAL A 318 -7.52 -5.56 31.77
N ALA A 319 -8.69 -4.96 31.47
CA ALA A 319 -8.85 -3.52 31.38
C ALA A 319 -8.48 -2.82 32.70
N VAL A 320 -8.97 -3.34 33.82
CA VAL A 320 -8.69 -2.81 35.16
C VAL A 320 -7.21 -2.92 35.52
N ARG A 321 -6.54 -4.03 35.18
CA ARG A 321 -5.09 -4.18 35.41
C ARG A 321 -4.27 -3.22 34.55
N ALA A 322 -4.70 -2.93 33.32
CA ALA A 322 -4.06 -1.92 32.49
C ALA A 322 -4.19 -0.52 33.10
N ASP A 323 -5.37 -0.17 33.63
CA ASP A 323 -5.62 1.12 34.31
C ASP A 323 -4.84 1.28 35.63
N LEU A 324 -4.56 0.17 36.32
CA LEU A 324 -3.69 0.12 37.48
C LEU A 324 -2.20 0.33 37.16
N GLY A 325 -1.84 0.36 35.87
CA GLY A 325 -0.44 0.49 35.45
C GLY A 325 0.36 -0.79 35.65
N PHE A 326 -0.29 -1.95 35.84
CA PHE A 326 0.35 -3.27 35.73
C PHE A 326 0.60 -3.60 34.25
N LEU A 327 1.39 -2.77 33.58
CA LEU A 327 1.91 -3.04 32.23
C LEU A 327 3.21 -3.84 32.31
N ASP A 328 3.19 -4.94 33.07
CA ASP A 328 4.13 -6.02 32.80
C ASP A 328 3.48 -6.92 31.75
N GLU A 329 4.30 -7.43 30.83
CA GLU A 329 4.06 -8.27 29.64
C GLU A 329 2.88 -9.28 29.75
N ARG A 330 2.48 -9.66 30.96
CA ARG A 330 1.31 -10.49 31.28
C ARG A 330 -0.06 -9.83 31.05
N ALA A 331 -0.19 -8.50 31.05
CA ALA A 331 -1.47 -7.86 30.70
C ALA A 331 -1.76 -7.99 29.19
N ALA A 332 -0.71 -7.96 28.36
CA ALA A 332 -0.81 -8.21 26.92
C ALA A 332 -1.16 -9.68 26.60
N SER A 333 -0.76 -10.63 27.45
CA SER A 333 -1.05 -12.06 27.26
C SER A 333 -2.50 -12.46 27.53
N MET A 334 -3.33 -11.59 28.11
CA MET A 334 -4.74 -11.87 28.41
C MET A 334 -5.73 -11.21 27.44
N THR A 335 -5.26 -10.38 26.50
CA THR A 335 -6.07 -9.94 25.37
C THR A 335 -6.30 -11.14 24.44
N SER A 336 -7.51 -11.28 23.89
CA SER A 336 -7.87 -12.38 22.98
C SER A 336 -7.20 -12.22 21.61
N THR A 337 -5.87 -12.34 21.56
CA THR A 337 -5.03 -12.18 20.36
C THR A 337 -5.43 -13.14 19.25
N TYR A 338 -6.01 -14.30 19.60
CA TYR A 338 -6.41 -15.30 18.63
C TYR A 338 -7.61 -14.85 17.76
N THR A 339 -8.46 -13.95 18.26
CA THR A 339 -9.63 -13.38 17.54
C THR A 339 -9.35 -12.06 16.85
N GLU A 340 -8.19 -11.44 17.11
CA GLU A 340 -7.81 -10.18 16.49
C GLU A 340 -7.77 -10.29 14.96
N PRO A 341 -8.15 -9.23 14.22
CA PRO A 341 -8.12 -9.27 12.77
C PRO A 341 -6.67 -9.36 12.28
N ALA A 342 -6.34 -10.47 11.62
CA ALA A 342 -5.03 -10.64 10.98
C ALA A 342 -4.90 -9.81 9.70
N GLY A 343 -6.02 -9.54 9.05
CA GLY A 343 -6.08 -8.77 7.81
C GLY A 343 -7.15 -9.27 6.85
N ASP A 344 -7.16 -8.67 5.67
CA ASP A 344 -8.04 -9.04 4.57
C ASP A 344 -7.44 -10.21 3.76
N VAL A 345 -8.27 -11.20 3.43
CA VAL A 345 -7.87 -12.43 2.75
C VAL A 345 -7.14 -12.16 1.45
N THR A 346 -7.64 -11.25 0.60
CA THR A 346 -6.98 -11.01 -0.70
C THR A 346 -5.63 -10.34 -0.51
N GLN A 347 -5.51 -9.42 0.46
CA GLN A 347 -4.22 -8.80 0.77
C GLN A 347 -3.22 -9.86 1.23
N LEU A 348 -3.62 -10.74 2.14
CA LEU A 348 -2.79 -11.82 2.65
C LEU A 348 -2.40 -12.81 1.53
N VAL A 349 -3.32 -13.16 0.62
CA VAL A 349 -3.00 -14.00 -0.56
C VAL A 349 -1.97 -13.31 -1.47
N LEU A 350 -2.08 -11.99 -1.67
CA LEU A 350 -1.11 -11.23 -2.47
C LEU A 350 0.27 -11.12 -1.80
N GLU A 351 0.31 -10.99 -0.48
CA GLU A 351 1.54 -11.02 0.32
C GLU A 351 2.19 -12.41 0.25
N ASP A 352 1.39 -13.47 0.36
CA ASP A 352 1.83 -14.86 0.25
C ASP A 352 2.39 -15.18 -1.13
N LEU A 353 1.74 -14.69 -2.19
CA LEU A 353 2.24 -14.81 -3.56
C LEU A 353 3.60 -14.09 -3.74
N ALA A 354 3.87 -13.04 -2.97
CA ALA A 354 5.14 -12.32 -3.03
C ALA A 354 6.30 -13.09 -2.34
N ALA A 355 6.00 -14.08 -1.49
CA ALA A 355 7.03 -14.91 -0.83
C ALA A 355 7.89 -15.69 -1.83
N GLY A 356 7.38 -15.93 -3.04
CA GLY A 356 8.14 -16.45 -4.16
C GLY A 356 8.06 -17.97 -4.37
N PRO A 357 8.57 -18.44 -5.52
CA PRO A 357 8.46 -19.84 -5.90
C PRO A 357 9.24 -20.75 -4.95
N GLY A 358 8.66 -21.90 -4.62
CA GLY A 358 9.22 -22.87 -3.67
C GLY A 358 8.81 -22.65 -2.21
N SER A 359 8.13 -21.54 -1.90
CA SER A 359 7.40 -21.40 -0.64
C SER A 359 6.04 -22.11 -0.75
N PRO A 360 5.71 -23.06 0.16
CA PRO A 360 4.41 -23.73 0.15
C PRO A 360 3.22 -22.76 0.25
N VAL A 361 3.43 -21.63 0.92
CA VAL A 361 2.45 -20.56 1.08
C VAL A 361 2.21 -19.82 -0.24
N SER A 362 3.28 -19.58 -1.02
CA SER A 362 3.17 -19.00 -2.36
C SER A 362 2.48 -19.95 -3.33
N ASP A 363 2.69 -21.27 -3.21
CA ASP A 363 2.04 -22.26 -4.07
C ASP A 363 0.52 -22.29 -3.86
N VAL A 364 0.06 -22.21 -2.61
CA VAL A 364 -1.37 -22.06 -2.28
C VAL A 364 -1.91 -20.76 -2.86
N ALA A 365 -1.24 -19.63 -2.63
CA ALA A 365 -1.67 -18.33 -3.13
C ALA A 365 -1.75 -18.30 -4.67
N LEU A 366 -0.78 -18.92 -5.35
CA LEU A 366 -0.76 -19.06 -6.80
C LEU A 366 -1.92 -19.91 -7.30
N ARG A 367 -2.23 -21.03 -6.65
CA ARG A 367 -3.43 -21.83 -6.98
C ARG A 367 -4.70 -21.03 -6.80
N VAL A 368 -4.82 -20.23 -5.75
CA VAL A 368 -6.00 -19.38 -5.51
C VAL A 368 -6.15 -18.33 -6.61
N LEU A 369 -5.08 -17.60 -6.94
CA LEU A 369 -5.13 -16.47 -7.89
C LEU A 369 -4.93 -16.86 -9.36
N ALA A 370 -4.56 -18.10 -9.68
CA ALA A 370 -4.25 -18.53 -11.05
C ALA A 370 -5.31 -18.15 -12.09
N PRO A 371 -6.62 -18.32 -11.85
CA PRO A 371 -7.65 -17.91 -12.83
C PRO A 371 -7.65 -16.40 -13.11
N THR A 372 -7.48 -15.58 -12.07
CA THR A 372 -7.45 -14.11 -12.19
C THR A 372 -6.16 -13.64 -12.84
N LEU A 373 -5.00 -14.19 -12.43
CA LEU A 373 -3.71 -13.89 -13.03
C LEU A 373 -3.65 -14.30 -14.51
N GLY A 374 -4.27 -15.42 -14.87
CA GLY A 374 -4.40 -15.86 -16.26
C GLY A 374 -5.18 -14.84 -17.10
N ARG A 375 -6.36 -14.43 -16.65
CA ARG A 375 -7.17 -13.41 -17.36
C ARG A 375 -6.44 -12.08 -17.48
N LEU A 376 -5.81 -11.61 -16.40
CA LEU A 376 -5.03 -10.37 -16.40
C LEU A 376 -3.81 -10.45 -17.32
N ALA A 377 -3.08 -11.56 -17.34
CA ALA A 377 -1.94 -11.74 -18.22
C ALA A 377 -2.36 -11.69 -19.71
N GLU A 378 -3.48 -12.32 -20.06
CA GLU A 378 -4.04 -12.22 -21.41
C GLU A 378 -4.47 -10.80 -21.77
N ASP A 379 -5.11 -10.10 -20.83
CA ASP A 379 -5.52 -8.71 -21.04
C ASP A 379 -4.32 -7.77 -21.22
N LEU A 380 -3.29 -7.92 -20.39
CA LEU A 380 -2.03 -7.19 -20.51
C LEU A 380 -1.32 -7.49 -21.82
N GLY A 381 -1.29 -8.76 -22.25
CA GLY A 381 -0.76 -9.17 -23.54
C GLY A 381 -1.49 -8.49 -24.71
N ARG A 382 -2.83 -8.44 -24.66
CA ARG A 382 -3.64 -7.73 -25.67
C ARG A 382 -3.38 -6.22 -25.66
N ARG A 383 -3.30 -5.58 -24.48
CA ARG A 383 -2.99 -4.15 -24.34
C ARG A 383 -1.59 -3.81 -24.84
N ALA A 384 -0.60 -4.66 -24.60
CA ALA A 384 0.76 -4.50 -25.11
C ALA A 384 0.83 -4.68 -26.63
N ALA A 385 0.00 -5.54 -27.20
CA ALA A 385 -0.08 -5.77 -28.65
C ALA A 385 -0.94 -4.74 -29.40
N ALA A 386 -1.63 -3.84 -28.70
CA ALA A 386 -2.45 -2.81 -29.33
C ALA A 386 -1.56 -1.83 -30.10
N ALA A 387 -1.87 -1.63 -31.38
CA ALA A 387 -1.13 -0.68 -32.21
C ALA A 387 -1.31 0.75 -31.68
N PRO A 388 -0.24 1.57 -31.62
CA PRO A 388 -0.38 2.99 -31.29
C PRO A 388 -1.18 3.73 -32.38
N GLU A 389 -1.60 4.95 -32.07
CA GLU A 389 -2.36 5.78 -33.01
C GLU A 389 -1.57 5.97 -34.31
N ALA A 390 -2.17 5.61 -35.44
CA ALA A 390 -1.50 5.66 -36.75
C ALA A 390 -1.24 7.09 -37.25
N THR A 391 -1.93 8.07 -36.67
CA THR A 391 -1.86 9.48 -37.10
C THR A 391 -2.03 10.44 -35.93
N LYS A 392 -1.28 11.56 -35.94
CA LYS A 392 -1.38 12.66 -34.97
C LYS A 392 -1.66 13.97 -35.70
N ASP A 393 -2.57 14.76 -35.17
CA ASP A 393 -2.89 16.07 -35.73
C ASP A 393 -1.92 17.15 -35.18
N VAL A 394 -1.29 17.89 -36.10
CA VAL A 394 -0.30 18.94 -35.82
C VAL A 394 -0.79 20.26 -36.36
N ASN A 395 -0.81 21.30 -35.54
CA ASN A 395 -1.15 22.64 -36.01
C ASN A 395 0.02 23.27 -36.76
N ALA A 396 -0.26 23.87 -37.92
CA ALA A 396 0.72 24.61 -38.70
C ALA A 396 1.27 25.82 -37.93
N VAL A 397 2.54 26.16 -38.17
CA VAL A 397 3.21 27.28 -37.50
C VAL A 397 2.58 28.60 -37.95
N GLY A 398 2.02 29.33 -36.99
CA GLY A 398 1.24 30.56 -37.22
C GLY A 398 -0.29 30.40 -37.16
N GLY A 399 -0.81 29.18 -37.05
CA GLY A 399 -2.24 28.89 -36.82
C GLY A 399 -3.13 28.95 -38.07
N GLY A 400 -4.18 28.12 -38.12
CA GLY A 400 -5.20 28.17 -39.19
C GLY A 400 -5.27 26.95 -40.11
N ALA A 401 -4.41 25.94 -39.93
CA ALA A 401 -4.55 24.63 -40.56
C ALA A 401 -4.04 23.51 -39.63
N SER A 402 -4.83 22.45 -39.46
CA SER A 402 -4.44 21.21 -38.79
C SER A 402 -3.94 20.20 -39.83
N ILE A 403 -2.75 19.66 -39.63
CA ILE A 403 -2.07 18.71 -40.52
C ILE A 403 -2.09 17.35 -39.84
N ARG A 404 -2.71 16.36 -40.49
CA ARG A 404 -2.65 14.98 -40.01
C ARG A 404 -1.34 14.34 -40.45
N VAL A 405 -0.51 13.91 -39.51
CA VAL A 405 0.79 13.29 -39.77
C VAL A 405 0.73 11.82 -39.39
N GLY A 406 1.11 10.92 -40.32
CA GLY A 406 1.31 9.50 -40.05
C GLY A 406 2.79 9.10 -40.16
N THR A 407 3.08 7.83 -39.92
CA THR A 407 4.46 7.27 -40.01
C THR A 407 5.07 7.38 -41.41
N ALA A 408 4.23 7.31 -42.45
CA ALA A 408 4.62 7.50 -43.84
C ALA A 408 4.80 8.98 -44.24
N GLY A 409 4.42 9.93 -43.38
CA GLY A 409 4.42 11.36 -43.66
C GLY A 409 3.04 12.01 -43.51
N PRO A 410 2.88 13.27 -43.96
CA PRO A 410 1.60 13.97 -43.89
C PRO A 410 0.54 13.29 -44.77
N VAL A 411 -0.67 13.14 -44.23
CA VAL A 411 -1.80 12.53 -44.92
C VAL A 411 -2.48 13.60 -45.77
N GLY A 412 -2.19 13.60 -47.08
CA GLY A 412 -2.76 14.52 -48.06
C GLY A 412 -1.95 15.81 -48.28
N GLU A 413 -2.48 16.70 -49.11
CA GLU A 413 -1.82 17.98 -49.44
C GLU A 413 -2.01 19.01 -48.32
N TRP A 414 -0.94 19.26 -47.55
CA TRP A 414 -0.97 20.21 -46.44
C TRP A 414 -0.42 21.61 -46.79
N ARG A 415 0.45 21.70 -47.81
CA ARG A 415 1.11 22.97 -48.19
C ARG A 415 0.14 24.02 -48.73
N GLY A 416 -0.90 23.59 -49.45
CA GLY A 416 -1.95 24.48 -50.00
C GLY A 416 -2.71 25.22 -48.88
N PRO A 417 -3.36 24.51 -47.93
CA PRO A 417 -4.06 25.12 -46.80
C PRO A 417 -3.18 26.05 -45.94
N VAL A 418 -1.93 25.66 -45.69
CA VAL A 418 -0.98 26.51 -44.94
C VAL A 418 -0.65 27.78 -45.71
N THR A 419 -0.35 27.67 -47.01
CA THR A 419 -0.09 28.82 -47.88
C THR A 419 -1.28 29.78 -47.91
N GLU A 420 -2.50 29.25 -48.04
CA GLU A 420 -3.71 30.05 -48.02
C GLU A 420 -3.91 30.76 -46.67
N SER A 421 -3.63 30.07 -45.55
CA SER A 421 -3.74 30.66 -44.22
C SER A 421 -2.76 31.84 -44.00
N VAL A 422 -1.53 31.73 -44.52
CA VAL A 422 -0.51 32.79 -44.46
C VAL A 422 -0.90 33.96 -45.35
N LEU A 423 -1.41 33.68 -46.56
CA LEU A 423 -1.89 34.72 -47.48
C LEU A 423 -3.08 35.51 -46.92
N ARG A 424 -4.00 34.85 -46.22
CA ARG A 424 -5.14 35.51 -45.53
C ARG A 424 -4.68 36.45 -44.42
N ARG A 425 -3.59 36.15 -43.70
CA ARG A 425 -3.06 37.02 -42.64
C ARG A 425 -2.39 38.30 -43.17
N HIS A 426 -2.00 38.31 -44.45
CA HIS A 426 -1.38 39.48 -45.09
C HIS A 426 -2.17 39.93 -46.32
N PRO A 427 -3.37 40.52 -46.20
CA PRO A 427 -4.07 41.08 -47.35
C PRO A 427 -3.25 42.24 -47.94
N ILE A 428 -2.94 42.20 -49.24
CA ILE A 428 -2.55 43.42 -49.98
C ILE A 428 -3.85 44.07 -50.38
N GLY A 429 -4.05 45.34 -50.02
CA GLY A 429 -5.11 46.12 -50.64
C GLY A 429 -4.88 46.15 -52.15
N ALA A 430 -5.72 45.46 -52.93
CA ALA A 430 -5.61 45.37 -54.39
C ALA A 430 -5.55 46.76 -55.08
N TRP A 431 -6.03 47.80 -54.40
CA TRP A 431 -6.02 49.18 -54.84
C TRP A 431 -4.66 49.91 -54.73
N MET A 432 -3.70 49.40 -53.94
CA MET A 432 -2.39 50.07 -53.75
C MET A 432 -1.44 49.96 -54.95
N GLN A 433 -1.61 48.95 -55.81
CA GLN A 433 -0.75 48.77 -56.99
C GLN A 433 -1.02 49.79 -58.11
N PRO A 434 -2.27 50.00 -58.59
CA PRO A 434 -2.53 50.98 -59.63
C PRO A 434 -2.28 52.42 -59.16
N THR A 435 -2.50 52.71 -57.87
CA THR A 435 -2.26 54.05 -57.30
C THR A 435 -0.78 54.40 -57.23
N GLY A 436 0.09 53.46 -56.82
CA GLY A 436 1.54 53.66 -56.80
C GLY A 436 2.14 53.87 -58.20
N ILE A 437 1.73 53.05 -59.18
CA ILE A 437 2.16 53.19 -60.58
C ILE A 437 1.62 54.49 -61.18
N GLY A 438 0.35 54.82 -60.92
CA GLY A 438 -0.28 56.05 -61.40
C GLY A 438 0.38 57.32 -60.85
N LEU A 439 0.71 57.35 -59.55
CA LEU A 439 1.41 58.47 -58.91
C LEU A 439 2.83 58.66 -59.46
N ALA A 440 3.58 57.58 -59.66
CA ALA A 440 4.92 57.65 -60.22
C ALA A 440 4.92 58.11 -61.69
N ALA A 441 3.98 57.59 -62.50
CA ALA A 441 3.81 58.01 -63.89
C ALA A 441 3.38 59.48 -64.01
N LEU A 442 2.42 59.92 -63.17
CA LEU A 442 1.98 61.31 -63.13
C LEU A 442 3.10 62.25 -62.68
N GLY A 443 3.87 61.87 -61.66
CA GLY A 443 5.04 62.61 -61.20
C GLY A 443 6.10 62.75 -62.30
N ALA A 444 6.37 61.69 -63.06
CA ALA A 444 7.30 61.73 -64.19
C ALA A 444 6.84 62.71 -65.30
N VAL A 445 5.55 62.64 -65.67
CA VAL A 445 4.97 63.57 -66.67
C VAL A 445 5.04 65.01 -66.20
N LEU A 446 4.68 65.30 -64.94
CA LEU A 446 4.73 66.65 -64.37
C LEU A 446 6.15 67.20 -64.26
N THR A 447 7.15 66.34 -64.02
CA THR A 447 8.55 66.74 -63.95
C THR A 447 9.10 67.10 -65.34
N VAL A 448 8.73 66.33 -66.38
CA VAL A 448 9.07 66.65 -67.78
C VAL A 448 8.37 67.93 -68.25
N LEU A 449 7.09 68.10 -67.91
CA LEU A 449 6.32 69.30 -68.23
C LEU A 449 6.83 70.55 -67.48
N GLY A 450 7.38 70.36 -66.27
CA GLY A 450 7.98 71.40 -65.45
C GLY A 450 9.24 72.06 -66.05
N LEU A 451 9.88 71.44 -67.05
CA LEU A 451 10.93 72.13 -67.82
C LEU A 451 10.39 73.35 -68.59
N LEU A 452 9.10 73.36 -68.92
CA LEU A 452 8.43 74.46 -69.61
C LEU A 452 7.79 75.45 -68.62
N LEU A 453 7.42 74.99 -67.41
CA LEU A 453 6.86 75.81 -66.33
C LEU A 453 7.52 75.49 -64.98
N PRO A 454 8.44 76.33 -64.46
CA PRO A 454 9.27 75.99 -63.31
C PRO A 454 8.49 75.73 -62.02
N GLY A 455 7.26 76.26 -61.90
CA GLY A 455 6.39 76.02 -60.73
C GLY A 455 5.88 74.58 -60.59
N LEU A 456 5.86 73.78 -61.67
CA LEU A 456 5.35 72.39 -61.64
C LEU A 456 6.41 71.37 -61.23
N VAL A 457 7.70 71.74 -61.27
CA VAL A 457 8.82 70.85 -60.96
C VAL A 457 8.74 70.35 -59.51
N GLY A 458 8.43 71.24 -58.56
CA GLY A 458 8.31 70.88 -57.15
C GLY A 458 7.22 69.83 -56.88
N ILE A 459 6.07 69.94 -57.55
CA ILE A 459 4.97 68.99 -57.41
C ILE A 459 5.31 67.64 -58.07
N GLY A 460 5.94 67.67 -59.25
CA GLY A 460 6.40 66.47 -59.95
C GLY A 460 7.39 65.64 -59.11
N VAL A 461 8.36 66.32 -58.47
CA VAL A 461 9.35 65.67 -57.59
C VAL A 461 8.70 65.05 -56.36
N VAL A 462 7.76 65.75 -55.70
CA VAL A 462 7.04 65.22 -54.53
C VAL A 462 6.22 63.98 -54.90
N LEU A 463 5.54 63.98 -56.06
CA LEU A 463 4.76 62.83 -56.53
C LEU A 463 5.66 61.65 -56.93
N LEU A 464 6.82 61.90 -57.53
CA LEU A 464 7.82 60.87 -57.83
C LEU A 464 8.39 60.22 -56.56
N LEU A 465 8.73 61.03 -55.55
CA LEU A 465 9.22 60.53 -54.26
C LEU A 465 8.13 59.75 -53.50
N GLY A 466 6.88 60.23 -53.50
CA GLY A 466 5.75 59.54 -52.91
C GLY A 466 5.41 58.22 -53.61
N GLY A 467 5.34 58.23 -54.95
CA GLY A 467 5.10 57.03 -55.76
C GLY A 467 6.23 56.01 -55.66
N GLY A 468 7.49 56.48 -55.69
CA GLY A 468 8.68 55.65 -55.51
C GLY A 468 8.77 55.03 -54.12
N GLY A 469 8.46 55.79 -53.06
CA GLY A 469 8.37 55.29 -51.69
C GLY A 469 7.29 54.22 -51.53
N LEU A 470 6.13 54.40 -52.15
CA LEU A 470 5.01 53.44 -52.10
C LEU A 470 5.32 52.15 -52.88
N LEU A 471 5.97 52.25 -54.04
CA LEU A 471 6.47 51.11 -54.81
C LEU A 471 7.58 50.36 -54.07
N GLY A 472 8.53 51.08 -53.48
CA GLY A 472 9.63 50.50 -52.68
C GLY A 472 9.10 49.78 -51.43
N TRP A 473 8.14 50.38 -50.73
CA TRP A 473 7.45 49.74 -49.60
C TRP A 473 6.66 48.49 -50.02
N MET A 474 6.00 48.52 -51.18
CA MET A 474 5.33 47.33 -51.73
C MET A 474 6.31 46.22 -52.11
N PHE A 475 7.45 46.56 -52.72
CA PHE A 475 8.50 45.60 -53.04
C PHE A 475 9.07 44.98 -51.76
N HIS A 476 9.36 45.81 -50.74
CA HIS A 476 9.83 45.35 -49.45
C HIS A 476 8.79 44.44 -48.75
N ARG A 477 7.50 44.80 -48.77
CA ARG A 477 6.43 43.93 -48.24
C ARG A 477 6.26 42.63 -49.02
N ARG A 478 6.47 42.64 -50.34
CA ARG A 478 6.48 41.41 -51.16
C ARG A 478 7.64 40.50 -50.77
N GLN A 479 8.82 41.07 -50.56
CA GLN A 479 10.00 40.34 -50.14
C GLN A 479 9.86 39.78 -48.72
N GLN A 480 9.28 40.56 -47.80
CA GLN A 480 8.91 40.09 -46.46
C GLN A 480 7.92 38.93 -46.54
N ARG A 481 6.86 39.00 -47.37
CA ARG A 481 5.92 37.89 -47.54
C ARG A 481 6.57 36.61 -48.05
N THR A 482 7.45 36.70 -49.04
CA THR A 482 8.14 35.51 -49.54
C THR A 482 9.04 34.91 -48.48
N SER A 483 9.67 35.74 -47.65
CA SER A 483 10.50 35.30 -46.53
C SER A 483 9.66 34.70 -45.39
N ASP A 484 8.52 35.31 -45.07
CA ASP A 484 7.60 34.86 -44.02
C ASP A 484 6.91 33.55 -44.44
N LEU A 485 6.52 33.44 -45.72
CA LEU A 485 5.96 32.23 -46.29
C LEU A 485 7.01 31.11 -46.32
N ALA A 486 8.23 31.39 -46.76
CA ALA A 486 9.31 30.41 -46.75
C ALA A 486 9.62 29.92 -45.33
N SER A 487 9.76 30.84 -44.37
CA SER A 487 10.07 30.48 -42.98
C SER A 487 8.93 29.76 -42.26
N THR A 488 7.67 30.13 -42.52
CA THR A 488 6.50 29.41 -41.95
C THR A 488 6.32 28.02 -42.55
N LEU A 489 6.57 27.85 -43.86
CA LEU A 489 6.58 26.54 -44.50
C LEU A 489 7.71 25.67 -43.96
N GLU A 490 8.93 26.19 -43.87
CA GLU A 490 10.09 25.48 -43.34
C GLU A 490 9.88 25.08 -41.87
N ALA A 491 9.39 25.99 -41.01
CA ALA A 491 9.09 25.69 -39.62
C ALA A 491 7.96 24.66 -39.46
N THR A 492 6.96 24.71 -40.35
CA THR A 492 5.87 23.71 -40.35
C THR A 492 6.37 22.35 -40.85
N GLU A 493 7.24 22.32 -41.85
CA GLU A 493 7.90 21.11 -42.35
C GLU A 493 8.76 20.47 -41.26
N GLN A 494 9.58 21.24 -40.56
CA GLN A 494 10.35 20.77 -39.40
C GLN A 494 9.43 20.20 -38.29
N ARG A 495 8.28 20.84 -38.02
CA ARG A 495 7.30 20.35 -37.05
C ARG A 495 6.64 19.03 -37.47
N VAL A 496 6.32 18.90 -38.76
CA VAL A 496 5.76 17.66 -39.34
C VAL A 496 6.81 16.55 -39.28
N ASP A 497 8.06 16.83 -39.65
CA ASP A 497 9.15 15.87 -39.58
C ASP A 497 9.45 15.45 -38.15
N GLN A 498 9.50 16.39 -37.19
CA GLN A 498 9.64 16.06 -35.78
C GLN A 498 8.51 15.13 -35.30
N THR A 499 7.26 15.47 -35.62
CA THR A 499 6.10 14.65 -35.23
C THR A 499 6.15 13.26 -35.87
N ARG A 500 6.62 13.18 -37.13
CA ARG A 500 6.83 11.91 -37.81
C ARG A 500 7.90 11.06 -37.11
N HIS A 501 9.02 11.66 -36.72
CA HIS A 501 10.07 10.96 -35.97
C HIS A 501 9.54 10.48 -34.62
N GLU A 502 8.79 11.31 -33.89
CA GLU A 502 8.12 10.93 -32.64
C GLU A 502 7.17 9.73 -32.85
N LEU A 503 6.35 9.74 -33.92
CA LEU A 503 5.45 8.63 -34.23
C LEU A 503 6.20 7.35 -34.60
N ILE A 504 7.29 7.44 -35.38
CA ILE A 504 8.12 6.28 -35.72
C ILE A 504 8.76 5.70 -34.46
N GLU A 505 9.25 6.56 -33.56
CA GLU A 505 9.82 6.15 -32.26
C GLU A 505 8.76 5.53 -31.34
N GLU A 506 7.54 6.09 -31.28
CA GLU A 506 6.43 5.49 -30.52
C GLU A 506 6.03 4.13 -31.09
N HIS A 507 5.98 3.98 -32.42
CA HIS A 507 5.68 2.69 -33.07
C HIS A 507 6.79 1.66 -32.82
N SER A 508 8.06 2.05 -32.87
CA SER A 508 9.17 1.12 -32.59
C SER A 508 9.18 0.69 -31.12
N ARG A 509 8.96 1.63 -30.19
CA ARG A 509 8.85 1.32 -28.75
C ARG A 509 7.64 0.43 -28.44
N ALA A 510 6.47 0.71 -29.04
CA ALA A 510 5.30 -0.14 -28.90
C ALA A 510 5.55 -1.56 -29.47
N ALA A 511 6.21 -1.68 -30.63
CA ALA A 511 6.55 -2.99 -31.20
C ALA A 511 7.54 -3.78 -30.32
N SER A 512 8.55 -3.10 -29.75
CA SER A 512 9.47 -3.72 -28.79
C SER A 512 8.74 -4.17 -27.52
N ALA A 513 7.83 -3.35 -26.98
CA ALA A 513 6.99 -3.68 -25.83
C ALA A 513 6.06 -4.87 -26.11
N ALA A 514 5.45 -4.94 -27.30
CA ALA A 514 4.64 -6.07 -27.72
C ALA A 514 5.46 -7.38 -27.78
N GLY A 515 6.68 -7.30 -28.32
CA GLY A 515 7.60 -8.45 -28.39
C GLY A 515 8.03 -8.96 -27.01
N SER A 516 8.39 -8.06 -26.09
CA SER A 516 8.75 -8.44 -24.71
C SER A 516 7.54 -8.99 -23.96
N ALA A 517 6.36 -8.39 -24.13
CA ALA A 517 5.12 -8.86 -23.53
C ALA A 517 4.75 -10.26 -24.02
N GLN A 518 4.88 -10.56 -25.32
CA GLN A 518 4.59 -11.89 -25.85
C GLN A 518 5.54 -12.96 -25.28
N ALA A 519 6.83 -12.63 -25.11
CA ALA A 519 7.79 -13.51 -24.46
C ALA A 519 7.43 -13.76 -22.98
N ALA A 520 7.06 -12.70 -22.25
CA ALA A 520 6.64 -12.79 -20.85
C ALA A 520 5.35 -13.60 -20.69
N LEU A 521 4.34 -13.38 -21.53
CA LEU A 521 3.09 -14.13 -21.54
C LEU A 521 3.32 -15.63 -21.71
N GLY A 522 4.25 -16.01 -22.60
CA GLY A 522 4.62 -17.41 -22.80
C GLY A 522 5.21 -18.07 -21.55
N VAL A 523 5.99 -17.33 -20.76
CA VAL A 523 6.52 -17.82 -19.47
C VAL A 523 5.40 -17.91 -18.43
N VAL A 524 4.58 -16.88 -18.30
CA VAL A 524 3.46 -16.83 -17.35
C VAL A 524 2.47 -17.98 -17.60
N ARG A 525 2.07 -18.22 -18.86
CA ARG A 525 1.20 -19.34 -19.23
C ARG A 525 1.77 -20.70 -18.83
N ARG A 526 3.08 -20.91 -18.99
CA ARG A 526 3.73 -22.16 -18.56
C ARG A 526 3.68 -22.33 -17.05
N GLN A 527 3.98 -21.27 -16.30
CA GLN A 527 3.96 -21.33 -14.83
C GLN A 527 2.53 -21.54 -14.30
N LEU A 528 1.54 -20.85 -14.85
CA LEU A 528 0.14 -21.04 -14.46
C LEU A 528 -0.40 -22.41 -14.89
N GLY A 529 -0.02 -22.90 -16.07
CA GLY A 529 -0.46 -24.19 -16.59
C GLY A 529 0.02 -25.39 -15.76
N VAL A 530 1.22 -25.30 -15.16
CA VAL A 530 1.76 -26.30 -14.23
C VAL A 530 0.95 -26.35 -12.92
N VAL A 531 0.31 -25.26 -12.54
CA VAL A 531 -0.40 -25.14 -11.25
C VAL A 531 -1.89 -25.51 -11.37
N THR A 532 -2.45 -25.43 -12.57
CA THR A 532 -3.85 -25.78 -12.85
C THR A 532 -4.07 -27.25 -13.26
N GLY A 533 -3.00 -27.97 -13.64
CA GLY A 533 -3.03 -29.39 -13.96
C GLY A 533 -2.64 -30.22 -12.76
#